data_AF-E6Z0T9-F1
#
_entry.id   AF-E6Z0T9-F1
#
_cell.length_a   1.000
_cell.length_b   1.000
_cell.length_c   1.000
_cell.angle_alpha   90.00
_cell.angle_beta   90.00
_cell.angle_gamma   90.00
#
_symmetry.space_group_name_H-M   'P 1'
#
loop_
_entity.id
_entity.type
_entity.pdbx_description
1 polymer ?
#
loop_
_entity_poly.entity_id
_entity_poly.type
_entity_poly.pdbx_seq_one_letter_code
_entity_poly.pdbx_strand_id
1 'polypeptide(L)'
;MNTTIAQYFGGGADVLNDITPTFMITNFGAQGKNGEQTYHNVADAFGAINTSMSGLNDRVQQVENQSSGSLNWNTDKGAYSASHNNQDNQPDKITNVAKEDIEEGSTNVVTGHQLWETNEKFGKVENKVDTLIGGIVTYDKDTDGSKMNSITLVGVKDGDPVLIDNVADGKIEEGSKQAVNGGQVHDYTKEQMDLVLADANKYTDEKIQNIKNIENIPNDIMTQANAYTDIKFNTLSSEVEKAQKEARQAAAINLAVSNLRYNNTAGKFSVAFSGGVWRSQSAFAFGAGYTSEDGNIRSNISATTTGGHWGIGAGLSLMLK
;
A
#
# COMPACT_ATOMS: atom_id res chain seq x y z
N MET A 1 -117.77 -63.89 35.14
CA MET A 1 -116.32 -64.13 34.91
C MET A 1 -115.61 -62.78 34.92
N ASN A 2 -114.32 -62.78 35.25
CA ASN A 2 -113.70 -61.81 36.17
C ASN A 2 -113.08 -60.57 35.49
N THR A 3 -113.62 -59.37 35.72
CA THR A 3 -113.07 -58.08 35.23
C THR A 3 -111.66 -57.77 35.77
N THR A 4 -111.26 -58.38 36.88
CA THR A 4 -109.90 -58.28 37.43
C THR A 4 -108.85 -58.89 36.50
N ILE A 5 -109.20 -59.92 35.71
CA ILE A 5 -108.27 -60.53 34.75
C ILE A 5 -107.95 -59.55 33.61
N ALA A 6 -108.95 -58.85 33.09
CA ALA A 6 -108.77 -57.83 32.04
C ALA A 6 -107.91 -56.65 32.53
N GLN A 7 -108.07 -56.25 33.81
CA GLN A 7 -107.23 -55.20 34.42
C GLN A 7 -105.75 -55.57 34.51
N TYR A 8 -105.42 -56.85 34.69
CA TYR A 8 -104.01 -57.30 34.71
C TYR A 8 -103.32 -57.22 33.34
N PHE A 9 -104.06 -57.35 32.24
CA PHE A 9 -103.50 -57.16 30.90
C PHE A 9 -103.38 -55.68 30.52
N GLY A 10 -104.19 -54.79 31.09
CA GLY A 10 -104.13 -53.36 30.77
C GLY A 10 -104.51 -53.04 29.32
N GLY A 11 -104.12 -51.87 28.81
CA GLY A 11 -104.27 -51.52 27.39
C GLY A 11 -105.71 -51.52 26.84
N GLY A 12 -106.73 -51.43 27.70
CA GLY A 12 -108.14 -51.50 27.30
C GLY A 12 -108.67 -52.91 26.97
N ALA A 13 -107.99 -53.98 27.42
CA ALA A 13 -108.48 -55.35 27.24
C ALA A 13 -109.87 -55.59 27.86
N ASP A 14 -110.68 -56.41 27.20
CA ASP A 14 -111.96 -56.92 27.72
C ASP A 14 -112.13 -58.40 27.33
N VAL A 15 -111.93 -59.29 28.32
CA VAL A 15 -111.99 -60.74 28.13
C VAL A 15 -113.43 -61.23 27.89
N LEU A 16 -114.46 -60.47 28.28
CA LEU A 16 -115.86 -60.87 28.09
C LEU A 16 -116.38 -60.52 26.69
N ASN A 17 -115.81 -59.49 26.07
CA ASN A 17 -116.19 -59.01 24.74
C ASN A 17 -115.13 -59.32 23.67
N ASP A 18 -114.19 -60.22 23.94
CA ASP A 18 -113.08 -60.61 23.05
C ASP A 18 -112.23 -59.42 22.56
N ILE A 19 -112.05 -58.38 23.39
CA ILE A 19 -111.21 -57.21 23.06
C ILE A 19 -109.79 -57.44 23.57
N THR A 20 -108.81 -57.45 22.67
CA THR A 20 -107.39 -57.57 23.01
C THR A 20 -106.83 -56.26 23.59
N PRO A 21 -105.83 -56.30 24.50
CA PRO A 21 -105.14 -55.10 24.93
C PRO A 21 -104.48 -54.39 23.74
N THR A 22 -104.26 -53.09 23.85
CA THR A 22 -103.53 -52.29 22.86
C THR A 22 -102.50 -51.43 23.57
N PHE A 23 -101.24 -51.53 23.12
CA PHE A 23 -100.11 -50.75 23.62
C PHE A 23 -99.46 -50.01 22.45
N MET A 24 -99.24 -48.70 22.61
CA MET A 24 -98.42 -47.93 21.66
C MET A 24 -97.05 -47.72 22.28
N ILE A 25 -96.01 -48.26 21.64
CA ILE A 25 -94.63 -48.12 22.10
C ILE A 25 -93.85 -47.35 21.05
N THR A 26 -93.17 -46.30 21.50
CA THR A 26 -92.19 -45.58 20.68
C THR A 26 -90.88 -46.36 20.69
N ASN A 27 -90.43 -46.81 19.53
CA ASN A 27 -89.14 -47.50 19.42
C ASN A 27 -88.02 -46.50 19.08
N PHE A 28 -86.96 -46.53 19.87
CA PHE A 28 -85.73 -45.76 19.64
C PHE A 28 -84.65 -46.66 19.05
N GLY A 29 -84.64 -46.82 17.73
CA GLY A 29 -83.62 -47.63 17.04
C GLY A 29 -82.22 -46.98 17.07
N ALA A 30 -81.18 -47.81 16.90
CA ALA A 30 -79.75 -47.41 16.97
C ALA A 30 -79.28 -46.40 15.90
N GLN A 31 -80.15 -45.98 14.96
CA GLN A 31 -79.81 -45.09 13.83
C GLN A 31 -80.78 -43.90 13.69
N GLY A 32 -81.43 -43.48 14.78
CA GLY A 32 -82.29 -42.29 14.80
C GLY A 32 -83.64 -42.42 14.11
N LYS A 33 -84.01 -43.62 13.65
CA LYS A 33 -85.37 -43.91 13.18
C LYS A 33 -86.28 -44.14 14.38
N ASN A 34 -87.16 -43.19 14.62
CA ASN A 34 -88.22 -43.28 15.62
C ASN A 34 -89.53 -43.65 14.92
N GLY A 35 -90.27 -44.59 15.47
CA GLY A 35 -91.61 -44.93 14.99
C GLY A 35 -92.47 -45.43 16.16
N GLU A 36 -93.70 -44.97 16.21
CA GLU A 36 -94.71 -45.55 17.08
C GLU A 36 -95.22 -46.84 16.44
N GLN A 37 -95.26 -47.91 17.22
CA GLN A 37 -95.83 -49.18 16.81
C GLN A 37 -96.88 -49.61 17.83
N THR A 38 -97.93 -50.25 17.31
CA THR A 38 -99.05 -50.74 18.12
C THR A 38 -98.91 -52.24 18.32
N TYR A 39 -99.07 -52.71 19.55
CA TYR A 39 -98.95 -54.11 19.95
C TYR A 39 -100.23 -54.55 20.67
N HIS A 40 -100.68 -55.78 20.40
CA HIS A 40 -101.96 -56.30 20.91
C HIS A 40 -101.84 -57.35 22.03
N ASN A 41 -100.62 -57.57 22.53
CA ASN A 41 -100.36 -58.43 23.68
C ASN A 41 -99.16 -57.91 24.48
N VAL A 42 -99.09 -58.35 25.74
CA VAL A 42 -98.09 -57.90 26.71
C VAL A 42 -96.67 -58.34 26.34
N ALA A 43 -96.51 -59.55 25.79
CA ALA A 43 -95.20 -60.10 25.46
C ALA A 43 -94.51 -59.30 24.35
N ASP A 44 -95.22 -58.99 23.27
CA ASP A 44 -94.69 -58.22 22.15
C ASP A 44 -94.43 -56.76 22.55
N ALA A 45 -95.31 -56.15 23.37
CA ALA A 45 -95.12 -54.80 23.88
C ALA A 45 -93.85 -54.70 24.76
N PHE A 46 -93.62 -55.66 25.66
CA PHE A 46 -92.38 -55.71 26.45
C PHE A 46 -91.15 -56.05 25.59
N GLY A 47 -91.30 -56.92 24.58
CA GLY A 47 -90.24 -57.19 23.60
C GLY A 47 -89.82 -55.91 22.88
N ALA A 48 -90.79 -55.08 22.48
CA ALA A 48 -90.55 -53.79 21.85
C ALA A 48 -89.85 -52.78 22.78
N ILE A 49 -90.28 -52.70 24.05
CA ILE A 49 -89.59 -51.88 25.07
C ILE A 49 -88.14 -52.35 25.24
N ASN A 50 -87.91 -53.66 25.32
CA ASN A 50 -86.57 -54.22 25.46
C ASN A 50 -85.68 -53.83 24.28
N THR A 51 -86.16 -53.99 23.05
CA THR A 51 -85.45 -53.54 21.84
C THR A 51 -85.17 -52.04 21.86
N SER A 52 -86.16 -51.24 22.26
CA SER A 52 -86.00 -49.78 22.35
C SER A 52 -84.96 -49.37 23.40
N MET A 53 -84.91 -50.08 24.54
CA MET A 53 -83.92 -49.83 25.60
C MET A 53 -82.51 -50.20 25.14
N SER A 54 -82.35 -51.31 24.40
CA SER A 54 -81.08 -51.66 23.78
C SER A 54 -80.63 -50.61 22.76
N GLY A 55 -81.54 -50.12 21.90
CA GLY A 55 -81.22 -49.07 20.94
C GLY A 55 -80.84 -47.74 21.60
N LEU A 56 -81.45 -47.40 22.75
CA LEU A 56 -81.03 -46.26 23.57
C LEU A 56 -79.63 -46.47 24.16
N ASN A 57 -79.33 -47.65 24.69
CA ASN A 57 -78.02 -47.98 25.22
C ASN A 57 -76.92 -47.83 24.14
N ASP A 58 -77.16 -48.32 22.93
CA ASP A 58 -76.20 -48.21 21.82
C ASP A 58 -75.93 -46.74 21.45
N ARG A 59 -76.99 -45.90 21.43
CA ARG A 59 -76.86 -44.46 21.18
C ARG A 59 -76.10 -43.74 22.31
N VAL A 60 -76.32 -44.11 23.56
CA VAL A 60 -75.57 -43.58 24.71
C VAL A 60 -74.08 -43.91 24.57
N GLN A 61 -73.75 -45.16 24.26
CA GLN A 61 -72.35 -45.56 24.00
C GLN A 61 -71.74 -44.80 22.82
N GLN A 62 -72.50 -44.56 21.75
CA GLN A 62 -72.02 -43.76 20.62
C GLN A 62 -71.70 -42.32 21.02
N VAL A 63 -72.55 -41.70 21.85
CA VAL A 63 -72.33 -40.34 22.37
C VAL A 63 -71.11 -40.29 23.30
N GLU A 64 -70.95 -41.25 24.19
CA GLU A 64 -69.77 -41.37 25.06
C GLU A 64 -68.47 -41.52 24.23
N ASN A 65 -68.52 -42.31 23.16
CA ASN A 65 -67.39 -42.48 22.25
C ASN A 65 -67.10 -41.21 21.43
N GLN A 66 -68.12 -40.48 20.97
CA GLN A 66 -67.92 -39.19 20.30
C GLN A 66 -67.31 -38.14 21.23
N SER A 67 -67.66 -38.17 22.52
CA SER A 67 -67.05 -37.30 23.52
C SER A 67 -65.54 -37.50 23.61
N SER A 68 -65.03 -38.70 23.32
CA SER A 68 -63.59 -38.99 23.36
C SER A 68 -62.79 -38.33 22.22
N GLY A 69 -63.43 -38.09 21.07
CA GLY A 69 -62.80 -37.45 19.91
C GLY A 69 -62.89 -35.92 19.88
N SER A 70 -63.50 -35.31 20.90
CA SER A 70 -63.70 -33.86 21.00
C SER A 70 -62.55 -33.17 21.75
N LEU A 71 -62.42 -31.85 21.57
CA LEU A 71 -61.63 -31.01 22.46
C LEU A 71 -62.37 -30.87 23.79
N ASN A 72 -61.86 -31.51 24.83
CA ASN A 72 -62.49 -31.51 26.15
C ASN A 72 -61.76 -30.57 27.10
N TRP A 73 -62.52 -29.96 28.01
CA TRP A 73 -61.94 -29.18 29.10
C TRP A 73 -61.14 -30.11 30.02
N ASN A 74 -59.86 -29.82 30.19
CA ASN A 74 -59.01 -30.47 31.15
C ASN A 74 -58.98 -29.63 32.44
N THR A 75 -59.66 -30.10 33.47
CA THR A 75 -59.79 -29.39 34.75
C THR A 75 -58.44 -29.15 35.45
N ASP A 76 -57.51 -30.10 35.35
CA ASP A 76 -56.20 -29.99 35.98
C ASP A 76 -55.34 -28.91 35.33
N LYS A 77 -55.47 -28.74 34.00
CA LYS A 77 -54.75 -27.73 33.22
C LYS A 77 -55.50 -26.40 33.08
N GLY A 78 -56.79 -26.36 33.44
CA GLY A 78 -57.65 -25.19 33.26
C GLY A 78 -57.78 -24.74 31.80
N ALA A 79 -57.77 -25.67 30.85
CA ALA A 79 -57.80 -25.38 29.41
C ALA A 79 -58.44 -26.51 28.60
N TYR A 80 -58.88 -26.21 27.36
CA TYR A 80 -59.26 -27.25 26.40
C TYR A 80 -58.02 -28.03 25.94
N SER A 81 -58.10 -29.36 25.98
CA SER A 81 -57.01 -30.24 25.57
C SER A 81 -57.29 -30.89 24.23
N ALA A 82 -56.29 -30.87 23.36
CA ALA A 82 -56.25 -31.65 22.13
C ALA A 82 -55.61 -33.03 22.32
N SER A 83 -55.29 -33.44 23.55
CA SER A 83 -54.81 -34.80 23.82
C SER A 83 -55.93 -35.81 23.58
N HIS A 84 -55.77 -36.68 22.59
CA HIS A 84 -56.62 -37.87 22.44
C HIS A 84 -56.09 -38.99 23.35
N ASN A 85 -56.94 -39.96 23.73
CA ASN A 85 -56.72 -41.04 24.71
C ASN A 85 -55.52 -41.99 24.41
N ASN A 86 -54.33 -41.44 24.24
CA ASN A 86 -53.08 -42.11 23.98
C ASN A 86 -52.45 -42.39 25.36
N GLN A 87 -51.77 -43.54 25.51
CA GLN A 87 -51.30 -44.02 26.83
C GLN A 87 -50.39 -43.03 27.60
N ASP A 88 -49.86 -42.01 26.92
CA ASP A 88 -48.94 -41.02 27.47
C ASP A 88 -49.50 -39.57 27.54
N ASN A 89 -50.80 -39.37 27.27
CA ASN A 89 -51.44 -38.04 27.28
C ASN A 89 -50.74 -37.00 26.38
N GLN A 90 -50.17 -37.47 25.26
CA GLN A 90 -49.41 -36.62 24.33
C GLN A 90 -50.33 -35.64 23.59
N PRO A 91 -49.89 -34.41 23.32
CA PRO A 91 -50.66 -33.46 22.53
C PRO A 91 -50.82 -33.93 21.08
N ASP A 92 -52.04 -33.90 20.55
CA ASP A 92 -52.29 -34.08 19.12
C ASP A 92 -52.31 -32.74 18.36
N LYS A 93 -52.30 -32.85 17.03
CA LYS A 93 -52.32 -31.69 16.12
C LYS A 93 -53.74 -31.18 15.92
N ILE A 94 -53.93 -29.88 16.07
CA ILE A 94 -55.11 -29.18 15.56
C ILE A 94 -54.78 -28.71 14.14
N THR A 95 -55.46 -29.28 13.15
CA THR A 95 -55.26 -28.95 11.73
C THR A 95 -56.50 -28.25 11.17
N ASN A 96 -56.39 -27.70 9.96
CA ASN A 96 -57.48 -26.97 9.30
C ASN A 96 -57.95 -25.71 10.08
N VAL A 97 -57.03 -25.08 10.80
CA VAL A 97 -57.25 -23.78 11.45
C VAL A 97 -57.23 -22.70 10.37
N ALA A 98 -58.25 -21.84 10.35
CA ALA A 98 -58.33 -20.73 9.41
C ALA A 98 -57.19 -19.73 9.63
N LYS A 99 -56.63 -19.18 8.55
CA LYS A 99 -55.70 -18.06 8.63
C LYS A 99 -56.50 -16.78 8.85
N GLU A 100 -56.25 -16.10 9.96
CA GLU A 100 -56.83 -14.79 10.26
C GLU A 100 -55.73 -13.72 10.37
N ASP A 101 -56.13 -12.45 10.38
CA ASP A 101 -55.21 -11.34 10.52
C ASP A 101 -54.58 -11.33 11.92
N ILE A 102 -53.28 -11.03 11.99
CA ILE A 102 -52.55 -10.92 13.26
C ILE A 102 -52.56 -9.45 13.67
N GLU A 103 -53.35 -9.15 14.68
CA GLU A 103 -53.51 -7.80 15.24
C GLU A 103 -53.18 -7.76 16.74
N GLU A 104 -52.91 -6.56 17.24
CA GLU A 104 -52.57 -6.35 18.65
C GLU A 104 -53.74 -6.77 19.56
N GLY A 105 -53.46 -7.63 20.54
CA GLY A 105 -54.47 -8.12 21.48
C GLY A 105 -55.35 -9.27 20.96
N SER A 106 -55.12 -9.78 19.74
CA SER A 106 -55.84 -10.95 19.23
C SER A 106 -55.63 -12.18 20.12
N THR A 107 -56.71 -12.93 20.35
CA THR A 107 -56.71 -14.23 21.07
C THR A 107 -56.86 -15.41 20.12
N ASN A 108 -56.68 -15.19 18.82
CA ASN A 108 -56.88 -16.21 17.80
C ASN A 108 -55.66 -17.13 17.71
N VAL A 109 -55.87 -18.35 17.23
CA VAL A 109 -54.80 -19.34 17.09
C VAL A 109 -53.90 -18.96 15.91
N VAL A 110 -52.59 -18.90 16.15
CA VAL A 110 -51.60 -18.69 15.08
C VAL A 110 -51.29 -20.02 14.41
N THR A 111 -51.41 -20.05 13.08
CA THR A 111 -51.09 -21.24 12.28
C THR A 111 -49.58 -21.39 12.07
N GLY A 112 -49.12 -22.63 11.79
CA GLY A 112 -47.71 -22.89 11.49
C GLY A 112 -47.18 -22.11 10.28
N HIS A 113 -48.02 -21.83 9.28
CA HIS A 113 -47.66 -21.02 8.12
C HIS A 113 -47.39 -19.55 8.51
N GLN A 114 -48.20 -18.95 9.39
CA GLN A 114 -47.99 -17.58 9.85
C GLN A 114 -46.70 -17.44 10.68
N LEU A 115 -46.39 -18.43 11.52
CA LEU A 115 -45.11 -18.47 12.24
C LEU A 115 -43.94 -18.64 11.27
N TRP A 116 -44.08 -19.49 10.25
CA TRP A 116 -43.08 -19.66 9.21
C TRP A 116 -42.82 -18.36 8.42
N GLU A 117 -43.86 -17.61 8.02
CA GLU A 117 -43.72 -16.31 7.36
C GLU A 117 -42.93 -15.31 8.23
N THR A 118 -43.12 -15.35 9.55
CA THR A 118 -42.38 -14.53 10.52
C THR A 118 -40.91 -14.97 10.60
N ASN A 119 -40.65 -16.28 10.68
CA ASN A 119 -39.29 -16.82 10.71
C ASN A 119 -38.52 -16.53 9.41
N GLU A 120 -39.17 -16.55 8.25
CA GLU A 120 -38.56 -16.14 6.98
C GLU A 120 -38.13 -14.66 6.99
N LYS A 121 -38.96 -13.77 7.57
CA LYS A 121 -38.60 -12.36 7.75
C LYS A 121 -37.45 -12.22 8.74
N PHE A 122 -37.45 -13.00 9.82
CA PHE A 122 -36.37 -13.00 10.81
C PHE A 122 -35.04 -13.47 10.22
N GLY A 123 -35.01 -14.56 9.44
CA GLY A 123 -33.80 -15.02 8.75
C GLY A 123 -33.24 -13.98 7.76
N LYS A 124 -34.10 -13.16 7.12
CA LYS A 124 -33.64 -12.01 6.32
C LYS A 124 -33.00 -10.92 7.16
N VAL A 125 -33.44 -10.72 8.40
CA VAL A 125 -32.81 -9.79 9.34
C VAL A 125 -31.47 -10.34 9.80
N GLU A 126 -31.37 -11.61 10.17
CA GLU A 126 -30.11 -12.26 10.53
C GLU A 126 -29.06 -12.11 9.43
N ASN A 127 -29.40 -12.44 8.18
CA ASN A 127 -28.49 -12.28 7.04
C ASN A 127 -28.04 -10.82 6.83
N LYS A 128 -28.93 -9.84 7.06
CA LYS A 128 -28.58 -8.41 6.99
C LYS A 128 -27.64 -8.00 8.13
N VAL A 129 -27.85 -8.55 9.33
CA VAL A 129 -26.98 -8.31 10.49
C VAL A 129 -25.60 -8.88 10.23
N ASP A 130 -25.49 -10.11 9.71
CA ASP A 130 -24.20 -10.72 9.36
C ASP A 130 -23.47 -9.92 8.28
N THR A 131 -24.19 -9.46 7.27
CA THR A 131 -23.63 -8.56 6.22
C THR A 131 -23.13 -7.25 6.83
N LEU A 132 -23.89 -6.66 7.76
CA LEU A 132 -23.50 -5.43 8.44
C LEU A 132 -22.25 -5.65 9.29
N ILE A 133 -22.17 -6.74 10.04
CA ILE A 133 -21.00 -7.08 10.86
C ILE A 133 -19.75 -7.23 9.98
N GLY A 134 -19.87 -7.82 8.79
CA GLY A 134 -18.75 -7.93 7.85
C GLY A 134 -18.27 -6.61 7.24
N GLY A 135 -19.12 -5.56 7.23
CA GLY A 135 -18.82 -4.27 6.61
C GLY A 135 -18.46 -3.14 7.58
N ILE A 136 -18.57 -3.35 8.89
CA ILE A 136 -18.26 -2.31 9.88
C ILE A 136 -16.79 -2.32 10.28
N VAL A 137 -16.25 -1.13 10.53
CA VAL A 137 -14.95 -0.96 11.16
C VAL A 137 -15.15 -0.83 12.66
N THR A 138 -14.50 -1.69 13.44
CA THR A 138 -14.63 -1.74 14.90
C THR A 138 -13.30 -1.50 15.61
N TYR A 139 -13.37 -1.10 16.88
CA TYR A 139 -12.20 -1.06 17.76
C TYR A 139 -11.67 -2.46 18.03
N ASP A 140 -10.35 -2.55 18.15
CA ASP A 140 -9.70 -3.75 18.68
C ASP A 140 -10.11 -3.94 20.15
N LYS A 141 -10.10 -5.19 20.61
CA LYS A 141 -10.44 -5.55 21.99
C LYS A 141 -9.33 -6.38 22.61
N ASP A 142 -9.15 -6.23 23.92
CA ASP A 142 -8.23 -7.06 24.70
C ASP A 142 -8.83 -8.46 25.00
N THR A 143 -8.07 -9.28 25.73
CA THR A 143 -8.50 -10.64 26.12
C THR A 143 -9.77 -10.67 26.96
N ASP A 144 -10.09 -9.56 27.62
CA ASP A 144 -11.24 -9.41 28.51
C ASP A 144 -12.44 -8.79 27.77
N GLY A 145 -12.27 -8.45 26.49
CA GLY A 145 -13.30 -7.87 25.63
C GLY A 145 -13.44 -6.35 25.74
N SER A 146 -12.55 -5.68 26.48
CA SER A 146 -12.54 -4.22 26.61
C SER A 146 -11.94 -3.56 25.38
N LYS A 147 -12.45 -2.38 25.01
CA LYS A 147 -11.97 -1.64 23.83
C LYS A 147 -10.53 -1.16 24.03
N MET A 148 -9.73 -1.33 23.00
CA MET A 148 -8.40 -0.75 22.88
C MET A 148 -8.48 0.54 22.05
N ASN A 149 -7.52 1.45 22.26
CA ASN A 149 -7.39 2.68 21.47
C ASN A 149 -6.73 2.41 20.10
N SER A 150 -7.17 1.35 19.42
CA SER A 150 -6.67 0.95 18.10
C SER A 150 -7.79 0.37 17.25
N ILE A 151 -7.61 0.46 15.94
CA ILE A 151 -8.48 -0.10 14.92
C ILE A 151 -7.55 -0.85 13.95
N THR A 152 -7.74 -2.15 13.83
CA THR A 152 -7.06 -2.95 12.81
C THR A 152 -7.98 -3.14 11.60
N LEU A 153 -7.56 -2.62 10.45
CA LEU A 153 -8.27 -2.85 9.18
C LEU A 153 -7.81 -4.18 8.59
N VAL A 154 -8.75 -5.07 8.29
CA VAL A 154 -8.48 -6.37 7.67
C VAL A 154 -8.97 -6.34 6.23
N GLY A 155 -8.06 -6.63 5.28
CA GLY A 155 -8.38 -6.72 3.86
C GLY A 155 -9.19 -7.97 3.51
N VAL A 156 -9.38 -8.21 2.21
CA VAL A 156 -10.14 -9.37 1.70
C VAL A 156 -9.55 -10.70 2.16
N LYS A 157 -8.22 -10.75 2.34
CA LYS A 157 -7.53 -11.86 3.00
C LYS A 157 -6.84 -11.34 4.25
N ASP A 158 -6.68 -12.25 5.20
CA ASP A 158 -5.93 -11.96 6.41
C ASP A 158 -4.51 -11.49 6.07
N GLY A 159 -4.13 -10.33 6.59
CA GLY A 159 -2.87 -9.65 6.29
C GLY A 159 -2.84 -8.74 5.06
N ASP A 160 -3.89 -8.72 4.21
CA ASP A 160 -3.95 -7.75 3.10
C ASP A 160 -4.20 -6.33 3.64
N PRO A 161 -3.43 -5.32 3.20
CA PRO A 161 -3.62 -3.95 3.64
C PRO A 161 -4.89 -3.34 3.05
N VAL A 162 -5.51 -2.43 3.80
CA VAL A 162 -6.70 -1.67 3.38
C VAL A 162 -6.29 -0.26 2.97
N LEU A 163 -6.63 0.13 1.75
CA LEU A 163 -6.49 1.51 1.28
C LEU A 163 -7.60 2.37 1.91
N ILE A 164 -7.22 3.47 2.54
CA ILE A 164 -8.16 4.50 3.02
C ILE A 164 -8.12 5.64 2.01
N ASP A 165 -9.18 5.77 1.21
CA ASP A 165 -9.31 6.82 0.21
C ASP A 165 -10.23 7.95 0.68
N ASN A 166 -10.34 9.01 -0.13
CA ASN A 166 -11.19 10.17 0.14
C ASN A 166 -10.94 10.84 1.51
N VAL A 167 -9.68 10.83 1.95
CA VAL A 167 -9.25 11.51 3.16
C VAL A 167 -9.01 12.99 2.83
N ALA A 168 -9.84 13.88 3.41
CA ALA A 168 -9.64 15.32 3.29
C ALA A 168 -8.31 15.77 3.91
N ASP A 169 -7.81 16.94 3.50
CA ASP A 169 -6.56 17.49 4.02
C ASP A 169 -6.63 17.68 5.55
N GLY A 170 -5.72 17.02 6.26
CA GLY A 170 -5.56 17.16 7.70
C GLY A 170 -4.82 18.45 8.06
N LYS A 171 -5.15 19.06 9.18
CA LYS A 171 -4.42 20.22 9.68
C LYS A 171 -3.01 19.81 10.12
N ILE A 172 -1.98 20.39 9.49
CA ILE A 172 -0.58 20.14 9.80
C ILE A 172 -0.10 21.24 10.75
N GLU A 173 -0.18 20.97 12.07
CA GLU A 173 0.31 21.84 13.14
C GLU A 173 0.73 21.03 14.36
N GLU A 174 1.47 21.66 15.29
CA GLU A 174 1.91 21.00 16.52
C GLU A 174 0.72 20.47 17.33
N GLY A 175 0.78 19.19 17.69
CA GLY A 175 -0.27 18.52 18.48
C GLY A 175 -1.47 18.00 17.69
N SER A 176 -1.56 18.25 16.37
CA SER A 176 -2.65 17.73 15.53
C SER A 176 -2.78 16.19 15.59
N LYS A 177 -4.03 15.71 15.56
CA LYS A 177 -4.41 14.27 15.58
C LYS A 177 -5.20 13.87 14.34
N GLN A 178 -5.17 14.70 13.30
CA GLN A 178 -5.86 14.43 12.04
C GLN A 178 -4.98 13.54 11.16
N ALA A 179 -5.63 12.69 10.35
CA ALA A 179 -4.93 11.94 9.31
C ALA A 179 -4.45 12.90 8.22
N VAL A 180 -3.26 12.65 7.68
CA VAL A 180 -2.73 13.37 6.51
C VAL A 180 -2.88 12.49 5.28
N ASN A 181 -3.27 13.07 4.16
CA ASN A 181 -3.40 12.34 2.90
C ASN A 181 -2.10 12.42 2.06
N GLY A 182 -2.06 11.66 0.97
CA GLY A 182 -0.90 11.61 0.08
C GLY A 182 -0.57 12.93 -0.62
N GLY A 183 -1.57 13.77 -0.91
CA GLY A 183 -1.36 15.09 -1.54
C GLY A 183 -0.57 16.02 -0.63
N GLN A 184 -0.94 16.07 0.65
CA GLN A 184 -0.23 16.88 1.64
C GLN A 184 1.22 16.45 1.86
N VAL A 185 1.48 15.14 1.95
CA VAL A 185 2.83 14.60 2.10
C VAL A 185 3.66 14.88 0.86
N HIS A 186 3.08 14.74 -0.33
CA HIS A 186 3.73 15.05 -1.59
C HIS A 186 4.11 16.54 -1.66
N ASP A 187 3.18 17.44 -1.37
CA ASP A 187 3.41 18.88 -1.47
C ASP A 187 4.44 19.36 -0.44
N TYR A 188 4.36 18.86 0.80
CA TYR A 188 5.38 19.11 1.82
C TYR A 188 6.76 18.63 1.38
N THR A 189 6.85 17.41 0.83
CA THR A 189 8.13 16.85 0.36
C THR A 189 8.71 17.68 -0.79
N LYS A 190 7.86 18.12 -1.71
CA LYS A 190 8.27 18.98 -2.83
C LYS A 190 8.78 20.33 -2.34
N GLU A 191 8.04 20.99 -1.45
CA GLU A 191 8.45 22.28 -0.88
C GLU A 191 9.78 22.18 -0.14
N GLN A 192 9.97 21.15 0.69
CA GLN A 192 11.24 20.93 1.37
C GLN A 192 12.39 20.65 0.40
N MET A 193 12.14 19.89 -0.67
CA MET A 193 13.16 19.60 -1.66
C MET A 193 13.53 20.84 -2.49
N ASP A 194 12.56 21.69 -2.81
CA ASP A 194 12.79 22.98 -3.48
C ASP A 194 13.60 23.93 -2.57
N LEU A 195 13.33 23.98 -1.27
CA LEU A 195 14.12 24.74 -0.30
C LEU A 195 15.56 24.23 -0.21
N VAL A 196 15.75 22.92 -0.08
CA VAL A 196 17.09 22.31 -0.04
C VAL A 196 17.85 22.57 -1.34
N LEU A 197 17.17 22.50 -2.48
CA LEU A 197 17.77 22.81 -3.77
C LEU A 197 18.12 24.30 -3.89
N ALA A 198 17.26 25.19 -3.39
CA ALA A 198 17.54 26.62 -3.35
C ALA A 198 18.73 26.95 -2.44
N ASP A 199 18.84 26.32 -1.27
CA ASP A 199 19.98 26.48 -0.37
C ASP A 199 21.28 25.90 -0.96
N ALA A 200 21.20 24.75 -1.63
CA ALA A 200 22.34 24.17 -2.33
C ALA A 200 22.82 25.07 -3.47
N ASN A 201 21.88 25.57 -4.28
CA ASN A 201 22.20 26.53 -5.34
C ASN A 201 22.77 27.82 -4.77
N LYS A 202 22.21 28.36 -3.68
CA LYS A 202 22.74 29.53 -2.99
C LYS A 202 24.15 29.28 -2.47
N TYR A 203 24.42 28.14 -1.85
CA TYR A 203 25.77 27.77 -1.40
C TYR A 203 26.74 27.67 -2.58
N THR A 204 26.34 27.02 -3.68
CA THR A 204 27.13 26.93 -4.90
C THR A 204 27.38 28.31 -5.51
N ASP A 205 26.35 29.15 -5.59
CA ASP A 205 26.42 30.51 -6.09
C ASP A 205 27.30 31.38 -5.19
N GLU A 206 27.23 31.25 -3.86
CA GLU A 206 28.12 31.94 -2.93
C GLU A 206 29.57 31.47 -3.10
N LYS A 207 29.83 30.17 -3.32
CA LYS A 207 31.19 29.68 -3.60
C LYS A 207 31.69 30.14 -4.97
N ILE A 208 30.87 30.11 -6.00
CA ILE A 208 31.20 30.61 -7.34
C ILE A 208 31.35 32.13 -7.33
N GLN A 209 30.52 32.87 -6.60
CA GLN A 209 30.68 34.30 -6.39
C GLN A 209 31.92 34.59 -5.55
N ASN A 210 32.28 33.81 -4.55
CA ASN A 210 33.57 33.98 -3.89
C ASN A 210 34.74 33.71 -4.85
N ILE A 211 34.56 32.86 -5.87
CA ILE A 211 35.50 32.64 -6.98
C ILE A 211 35.40 33.73 -8.07
N LYS A 212 34.27 34.43 -8.23
CA LYS A 212 34.09 35.52 -9.21
C LYS A 212 34.32 36.91 -8.64
N ASN A 213 34.16 37.09 -7.32
CA ASN A 213 34.64 38.19 -6.47
C ASN A 213 36.15 38.07 -6.26
N ILE A 214 36.77 36.98 -6.75
CA ILE A 214 38.06 37.03 -7.45
C ILE A 214 37.92 37.83 -8.77
N GLU A 215 37.13 38.91 -8.77
CA GLU A 215 37.28 40.09 -9.62
C GLU A 215 38.51 40.87 -9.14
N ASN A 216 39.00 40.54 -7.94
CA ASN A 216 40.41 40.53 -7.63
C ASN A 216 40.92 39.07 -7.65
N ILE A 217 41.19 38.47 -8.82
CA ILE A 217 42.48 37.74 -8.90
C ILE A 217 43.40 38.86 -8.47
N PRO A 218 44.00 38.82 -7.27
CA PRO A 218 44.66 40.00 -6.73
C PRO A 218 45.45 40.55 -7.89
N ASN A 219 45.25 41.83 -8.24
CA ASN A 219 46.17 42.43 -9.20
C ASN A 219 47.59 42.06 -8.78
N ASP A 220 47.85 41.87 -7.49
CA ASP A 220 49.00 41.17 -6.93
C ASP A 220 49.40 39.81 -7.55
N ILE A 221 48.55 38.80 -7.77
CA ILE A 221 48.97 37.51 -8.35
C ILE A 221 49.21 37.61 -9.85
N MET A 222 48.33 38.30 -10.61
CA MET A 222 48.54 38.47 -12.06
C MET A 222 49.68 39.46 -12.34
N THR A 223 49.84 40.50 -11.52
CA THR A 223 50.95 41.46 -11.57
C THR A 223 52.24 40.84 -11.03
N GLN A 224 52.22 39.96 -10.04
CA GLN A 224 53.41 39.20 -9.63
C GLN A 224 53.80 38.18 -10.68
N ALA A 225 52.84 37.48 -11.32
CA ALA A 225 53.14 36.56 -12.41
C ALA A 225 53.67 37.30 -13.64
N ASN A 226 53.08 38.45 -14.00
CA ASN A 226 53.56 39.29 -15.09
C ASN A 226 54.91 39.94 -14.74
N ALA A 227 55.09 40.48 -13.53
CA ALA A 227 56.37 41.06 -13.09
C ALA A 227 57.47 39.99 -12.99
N TYR A 228 57.16 38.79 -12.54
CA TYR A 228 58.11 37.67 -12.53
C TYR A 228 58.49 37.26 -13.95
N THR A 229 57.50 37.18 -14.85
CA THR A 229 57.73 36.90 -16.27
C THR A 229 58.54 38.00 -16.94
N ASP A 230 58.25 39.26 -16.65
CA ASP A 230 58.96 40.44 -17.16
C ASP A 230 60.39 40.49 -16.63
N ILE A 231 60.63 40.18 -15.35
CA ILE A 231 61.99 40.09 -14.78
C ILE A 231 62.78 38.99 -15.46
N LYS A 232 62.19 37.80 -15.63
CA LYS A 232 62.83 36.67 -16.32
C LYS A 232 63.10 36.99 -17.79
N PHE A 233 62.16 37.62 -18.47
CA PHE A 233 62.27 38.01 -19.88
C PHE A 233 63.30 39.12 -20.07
N ASN A 234 63.32 40.15 -19.21
CA ASN A 234 64.31 41.22 -19.25
C ASN A 234 65.72 40.71 -18.91
N THR A 235 65.83 39.79 -17.97
CA THR A 235 67.10 39.13 -17.64
C THR A 235 67.60 38.32 -18.84
N LEU A 236 66.73 37.51 -19.45
CA LEU A 236 67.05 36.75 -20.66
C LEU A 236 67.45 37.69 -21.81
N SER A 237 66.72 38.80 -22.02
CA SER A 237 67.05 39.80 -23.04
C SER A 237 68.44 40.41 -22.82
N SER A 238 68.79 40.71 -21.57
CA SER A 238 70.13 41.23 -21.22
C SER A 238 71.23 40.20 -21.46
N GLU A 239 70.99 38.93 -21.12
CA GLU A 239 71.92 37.83 -21.40
C GLU A 239 72.12 37.61 -22.91
N VAL A 240 71.03 37.65 -23.69
CA VAL A 240 71.09 37.58 -25.16
C VAL A 240 71.88 38.75 -25.74
N GLU A 241 71.69 39.97 -25.24
CA GLU A 241 72.45 41.14 -25.68
C GLU A 241 73.95 41.01 -25.38
N LYS A 242 74.30 40.52 -24.18
CA LYS A 242 75.69 40.22 -23.83
C LYS A 242 76.30 39.15 -24.73
N ALA A 243 75.59 38.05 -24.98
CA ALA A 243 76.03 37.00 -25.89
C ALA A 243 76.23 37.53 -27.33
N GLN A 244 75.32 38.38 -27.81
CA GLN A 244 75.50 39.05 -29.10
C GLN A 244 76.70 40.00 -29.11
N LYS A 245 76.95 40.72 -28.02
CA LYS A 245 78.11 41.59 -27.88
C LYS A 245 79.40 40.79 -27.91
N GLU A 246 79.51 39.71 -27.15
CA GLU A 246 80.67 38.80 -27.16
C GLU A 246 80.90 38.20 -28.55
N ALA A 247 79.85 37.77 -29.25
CA ALA A 247 79.96 37.26 -30.62
C ALA A 247 80.49 38.33 -31.60
N ARG A 248 80.04 39.59 -31.49
CA ARG A 248 80.55 40.70 -32.31
C ARG A 248 82.02 41.02 -31.98
N GLN A 249 82.41 40.93 -30.70
CA GLN A 249 83.78 41.10 -30.24
C GLN A 249 84.70 40.01 -30.80
N ALA A 250 84.27 38.74 -30.75
CA ALA A 250 84.99 37.61 -31.34
C ALA A 250 85.18 37.79 -32.87
N ALA A 251 84.16 38.30 -33.58
CA ALA A 251 84.29 38.62 -34.99
C ALA A 251 85.35 39.72 -35.25
N ALA A 252 85.37 40.79 -34.44
CA ALA A 252 86.40 41.83 -34.54
C ALA A 252 87.81 41.27 -34.24
N ILE A 253 87.94 40.38 -33.26
CA ILE A 253 89.20 39.68 -32.93
C ILE A 253 89.68 38.87 -34.14
N ASN A 254 88.81 38.07 -34.75
CA ASN A 254 89.17 37.28 -35.93
C ASN A 254 89.59 38.16 -37.11
N LEU A 255 88.93 39.31 -37.32
CA LEU A 255 89.35 40.29 -38.32
C LEU A 255 90.72 40.92 -38.00
N ALA A 256 91.06 41.11 -36.72
CA ALA A 256 92.39 41.56 -36.34
C ALA A 256 93.44 40.47 -36.62
N VAL A 257 93.26 39.26 -36.07
CA VAL A 257 94.21 38.15 -36.22
C VAL A 257 94.47 37.78 -37.68
N SER A 258 93.42 37.74 -38.50
CA SER A 258 93.55 37.40 -39.94
C SER A 258 94.38 38.40 -40.73
N ASN A 259 94.52 39.64 -40.25
CA ASN A 259 95.36 40.65 -40.86
C ASN A 259 96.81 40.65 -40.32
N LEU A 260 97.16 39.78 -39.38
CA LEU A 260 98.55 39.61 -38.94
C LEU A 260 99.37 38.96 -40.06
N ARG A 261 100.41 39.66 -40.51
CA ARG A 261 101.35 39.19 -41.52
C ARG A 261 102.71 38.95 -40.90
N TYR A 262 103.18 37.72 -41.01
CA TYR A 262 104.50 37.31 -40.53
C TYR A 262 105.49 37.24 -41.68
N ASN A 263 106.76 37.47 -41.37
CA ASN A 263 107.83 37.36 -42.36
C ASN A 263 108.18 35.88 -42.56
N ASN A 264 108.21 35.43 -43.82
CA ASN A 264 108.43 34.03 -44.18
C ASN A 264 109.90 33.69 -44.46
N THR A 265 110.85 34.59 -44.18
CA THR A 265 112.28 34.35 -44.38
C THR A 265 112.83 33.38 -43.33
N ALA A 266 113.55 32.35 -43.78
CA ALA A 266 114.12 31.30 -42.94
C ALA A 266 115.04 31.84 -41.83
N GLY A 267 114.92 31.26 -40.62
CA GLY A 267 115.70 31.63 -39.43
C GLY A 267 115.32 32.97 -38.78
N LYS A 268 114.28 33.67 -39.26
CA LYS A 268 113.88 34.97 -38.73
C LYS A 268 112.68 34.88 -37.79
N PHE A 269 112.79 35.60 -36.68
CA PHE A 269 111.68 35.98 -35.83
C PHE A 269 110.99 37.23 -36.38
N SER A 270 109.66 37.27 -36.34
CA SER A 270 108.86 38.40 -36.81
C SER A 270 107.78 38.78 -35.78
N VAL A 271 107.49 40.07 -35.69
CA VAL A 271 106.41 40.62 -34.87
C VAL A 271 105.43 41.36 -35.75
N ALA A 272 104.14 41.25 -35.45
CA ALA A 272 103.06 41.85 -36.21
C ALA A 272 102.03 42.50 -35.28
N PHE A 273 101.46 43.61 -35.74
CA PHE A 273 100.39 44.34 -35.07
C PHE A 273 99.26 44.56 -36.07
N SER A 274 98.02 44.39 -35.63
CA SER A 274 96.85 44.56 -36.46
C SER A 274 95.63 44.98 -35.64
N GLY A 275 94.63 45.53 -36.33
CA GLY A 275 93.35 45.89 -35.74
C GLY A 275 92.20 45.38 -36.60
N GLY A 276 91.06 45.13 -35.96
CA GLY A 276 89.83 44.68 -36.60
C GLY A 276 88.64 45.42 -36.01
N VAL A 277 87.64 45.73 -36.85
CA VAL A 277 86.41 46.40 -36.42
C VAL A 277 85.21 45.66 -37.02
N TRP A 278 84.22 45.33 -36.19
CA TRP A 278 82.97 44.70 -36.62
C TRP A 278 81.78 45.19 -35.79
N ARG A 279 80.72 45.70 -36.44
CA ARG A 279 79.48 46.19 -35.82
C ARG A 279 79.69 46.94 -34.48
N SER A 280 80.46 48.03 -34.55
CA SER A 280 80.80 48.90 -33.40
C SER A 280 81.63 48.26 -32.29
N GLN A 281 82.25 47.09 -32.52
CA GLN A 281 83.27 46.51 -31.66
C GLN A 281 84.63 46.57 -32.37
N SER A 282 85.69 46.88 -31.63
CA SER A 282 87.07 46.92 -32.14
C SER A 282 87.94 45.94 -31.37
N ALA A 283 88.91 45.35 -32.08
CA ALA A 283 89.91 44.45 -31.53
C ALA A 283 91.30 44.83 -31.99
N PHE A 284 92.27 44.58 -31.12
CA PHE A 284 93.68 44.67 -31.45
C PHE A 284 94.29 43.28 -31.34
N ALA A 285 95.19 42.95 -32.26
CA ALA A 285 95.97 41.73 -32.21
C ALA A 285 97.46 42.04 -32.35
N PHE A 286 98.24 41.38 -31.51
CA PHE A 286 99.68 41.33 -31.56
C PHE A 286 100.08 39.88 -31.83
N GLY A 287 101.08 39.66 -32.66
CA GLY A 287 101.59 38.32 -32.91
C GLY A 287 103.09 38.27 -33.09
N ALA A 288 103.64 37.12 -32.78
CA ALA A 288 105.01 36.76 -33.06
C ALA A 288 105.03 35.47 -33.88
N GLY A 289 105.86 35.43 -34.93
CA GLY A 289 106.01 34.28 -35.80
C GLY A 289 107.46 33.91 -35.99
N TYR A 290 107.74 32.61 -36.05
CA TYR A 290 109.06 32.05 -36.32
C TYR A 290 108.99 31.05 -37.48
N THR A 291 109.93 31.16 -38.40
CA THR A 291 110.11 30.21 -39.51
C THR A 291 111.44 29.48 -39.31
N SER A 292 111.40 28.15 -39.29
CA SER A 292 112.60 27.29 -39.15
C SER A 292 113.65 27.61 -40.22
N GLU A 293 114.92 27.34 -39.93
CA GLU A 293 116.05 27.56 -40.86
C GLU A 293 115.89 26.78 -42.17
N ASP A 294 115.26 25.60 -42.13
CA ASP A 294 114.96 24.81 -43.31
C ASP A 294 113.71 25.29 -44.07
N GLY A 295 113.00 26.31 -43.57
CA GLY A 295 111.76 26.84 -44.15
C GLY A 295 110.52 25.94 -44.06
N ASN A 296 110.68 24.68 -43.64
CA ASN A 296 109.64 23.65 -43.65
C ASN A 296 108.63 23.76 -42.49
N ILE A 297 108.98 24.47 -41.41
CA ILE A 297 108.13 24.63 -40.22
C ILE A 297 107.90 26.12 -39.99
N ARG A 298 106.64 26.51 -39.80
CA ARG A 298 106.24 27.86 -39.39
C ARG A 298 105.37 27.78 -38.16
N SER A 299 105.74 28.54 -37.13
CA SER A 299 104.93 28.72 -35.93
C SER A 299 104.56 30.19 -35.78
N ASN A 300 103.35 30.45 -35.31
CA ASN A 300 102.94 31.77 -34.87
C ASN A 300 102.18 31.67 -33.56
N ILE A 301 102.29 32.74 -32.78
CA ILE A 301 101.50 32.96 -31.58
C ILE A 301 100.92 34.37 -31.68
N SER A 302 99.64 34.51 -31.35
CA SER A 302 98.96 35.80 -31.36
C SER A 302 98.20 35.99 -30.07
N ALA A 303 98.27 37.20 -29.52
CA ALA A 303 97.46 37.68 -28.42
C ALA A 303 96.53 38.78 -28.93
N THR A 304 95.28 38.76 -28.49
CA THR A 304 94.23 39.67 -28.95
C THR A 304 93.50 40.27 -27.78
N THR A 305 93.01 41.49 -27.90
CA THR A 305 92.21 42.12 -26.86
C THR A 305 91.06 42.95 -27.42
N THR A 306 89.90 42.83 -26.76
CA THR A 306 88.68 43.58 -27.02
C THR A 306 87.87 43.73 -25.74
N GLY A 307 87.42 44.94 -25.44
CA GLY A 307 86.42 45.18 -24.39
C GLY A 307 86.83 44.69 -22.99
N GLY A 308 88.14 44.60 -22.69
CA GLY A 308 88.67 44.10 -21.42
C GLY A 308 89.01 42.60 -21.38
N HIS A 309 88.67 41.84 -22.42
CA HIS A 309 88.97 40.41 -22.53
C HIS A 309 90.21 40.17 -23.41
N TRP A 310 90.91 39.06 -23.16
CA TRP A 310 92.10 38.64 -23.89
C TRP A 310 91.89 37.27 -24.52
N GLY A 311 92.31 37.09 -25.77
CA GLY A 311 92.31 35.80 -26.46
C GLY A 311 93.72 35.47 -26.96
N ILE A 312 94.11 34.20 -26.86
CA ILE A 312 95.43 33.72 -27.33
C ILE A 312 95.20 32.63 -28.37
N GLY A 313 95.93 32.70 -29.46
CA GLY A 313 95.95 31.68 -30.51
C GLY A 313 97.38 31.30 -30.86
N ALA A 314 97.57 30.05 -31.26
CA ALA A 314 98.83 29.58 -31.80
C ALA A 314 98.56 28.75 -33.06
N GLY A 315 99.39 28.92 -34.08
CA GLY A 315 99.31 28.19 -35.34
C GLY A 315 100.65 27.51 -35.65
N LEU A 316 100.57 26.28 -36.16
CA LEU A 316 101.71 25.56 -36.69
C LEU A 316 101.38 25.10 -38.10
N SER A 317 102.28 25.38 -39.04
CA SER A 317 102.19 24.91 -40.42
C SER A 317 103.44 24.11 -40.75
N LEU A 318 103.24 22.95 -41.38
CA LEU A 318 104.28 22.04 -41.83
C LEU A 318 104.16 21.89 -43.34
N MET A 319 105.24 22.14 -44.06
CA MET A 319 105.29 21.93 -45.51
C MET A 319 105.89 20.55 -45.78
N LEU A 320 105.10 19.67 -46.42
CA LEU A 320 105.52 18.33 -46.82
C LEU A 320 105.87 18.35 -48.31
N LYS A 321 106.89 17.57 -48.68
CA LYS A 321 107.35 17.42 -50.08
C LYS A 321 106.53 16.39 -50.83
#